data_AF-A0A5C4YBE0-F1
#
_entry.id   AF-A0A5C4YBE0-F1
#
_cell.length_a   1.000
_cell.length_b   1.000
_cell.length_c   1.000
_cell.angle_alpha   90.00
_cell.angle_beta   90.00
_cell.angle_gamma   90.00
#
_symmetry.space_group_name_H-M   'P 1'
#
loop_
_entity.id
_entity.type
_entity.pdbx_description
1 polymer ?
#
loop_
_entity_poly.entity_id
_entity_poly.type
_entity_poly.pdbx_seq_one_letter_code
_entity_poly.pdbx_strand_id
1 'polypeptide(L)'
;MYGKADNYDARTRDYFKGAVKANGLYVTPSYLDLTTNLPCFTYATPLYKEGKFIGVLAIDILVKDLQREFENLPGRTFVFDSENSIFVSTNKELLKPGYDVSPVANIAKDKKDYEPFRYVRPLDGTQRFGVCAKVLGEYTACVG
;
A
#
# COMPACT_ATOMS: atom_id res chain seq x y z
N MET A 1 4.56 -20.40 10.12
CA MET A 1 3.78 -19.55 11.04
C MET A 1 4.57 -19.41 12.32
N TYR A 2 4.87 -18.18 12.74
CA TYR A 2 5.55 -17.91 14.00
C TYR A 2 4.51 -17.69 15.11
N GLY A 3 4.77 -18.23 16.30
CA GLY A 3 3.90 -18.10 17.46
C GLY A 3 4.66 -17.77 18.74
N LYS A 4 3.99 -17.92 19.89
CA LYS A 4 4.60 -17.66 21.20
C LYS A 4 5.90 -18.45 21.42
N ALA A 5 5.99 -19.67 20.87
CA ALA A 5 7.18 -20.51 20.92
C ALA A 5 8.39 -19.88 20.20
N ASP A 6 8.15 -19.01 19.22
CA ASP A 6 9.16 -18.27 18.46
C ASP A 6 9.40 -16.87 19.02
N ASN A 7 8.97 -16.61 20.28
CA ASN A 7 8.96 -15.29 20.90
C ASN A 7 8.20 -14.22 20.11
N TYR A 8 7.21 -14.65 19.30
CA TYR A 8 6.38 -13.76 18.48
C TYR A 8 5.05 -13.46 19.19
N ASP A 9 4.78 -12.17 19.41
CA ASP A 9 3.49 -11.69 19.94
C ASP A 9 2.73 -10.89 18.88
N ALA A 10 1.78 -11.56 18.22
CA ALA A 10 0.89 -10.97 17.22
C ALA A 10 0.13 -9.73 17.72
N ARG A 11 -0.18 -9.65 19.02
CA ARG A 11 -0.96 -8.56 19.62
C ARG A 11 -0.22 -7.22 19.63
N THR A 12 1.10 -7.27 19.49
CA THR A 12 1.95 -6.08 19.42
C THR A 12 2.02 -5.50 18.01
N ARG A 13 1.58 -6.24 17.00
CA ARG A 13 1.72 -5.91 15.58
C ARG A 13 0.63 -4.95 15.10
N ASP A 14 0.97 -4.16 14.09
CA ASP A 14 0.09 -3.11 13.58
C ASP A 14 -1.17 -3.66 12.94
N TYR A 15 -1.10 -4.76 12.19
CA TYR A 15 -2.28 -5.42 11.63
C TYR A 15 -3.29 -5.83 12.72
N PHE A 16 -2.81 -6.29 13.89
CA PHE A 16 -3.65 -6.73 14.99
C PHE A 16 -4.31 -5.53 15.67
N LYS A 17 -3.50 -4.55 16.07
CA LYS A 17 -3.97 -3.32 16.71
C LYS A 17 -4.92 -2.54 15.81
N GLY A 18 -4.60 -2.44 14.53
CA GLY A 18 -5.39 -1.76 13.52
C GLY A 18 -6.75 -2.42 13.32
N ALA A 19 -6.80 -3.75 13.15
CA ALA A 19 -8.07 -4.47 12.98
C ALA A 19 -8.98 -4.37 14.22
N VAL A 20 -8.40 -4.49 15.43
CA VAL A 20 -9.16 -4.34 16.69
C VAL A 20 -9.68 -2.92 16.85
N LYS A 21 -8.87 -1.89 16.55
CA LYS A 21 -9.27 -0.49 16.65
C LYS A 21 -10.34 -0.13 15.62
N ALA A 22 -10.19 -0.62 14.39
CA ALA A 22 -11.15 -0.38 13.31
C ALA A 22 -12.47 -1.12 13.53
N ASN A 23 -12.45 -2.21 14.31
CA ASN A 23 -13.59 -3.12 14.47
C ASN A 23 -14.15 -3.59 13.12
N GLY A 24 -13.25 -3.93 12.19
CA GLY A 24 -13.56 -4.23 10.81
C GLY A 24 -12.31 -4.51 9.99
N LEU A 25 -12.45 -4.45 8.67
CA LEU A 25 -11.31 -4.60 7.77
C LEU A 25 -10.30 -3.48 8.01
N TYR A 26 -9.05 -3.85 8.19
CA TYR A 26 -7.91 -2.98 8.28
C TYR A 26 -6.86 -3.43 7.28
N VAL A 27 -6.30 -2.49 6.54
CA VAL A 27 -5.18 -2.73 5.63
C VAL A 27 -3.97 -2.04 6.24
N THR A 28 -2.87 -2.75 6.43
CA THR A 28 -1.62 -2.09 6.83
C THR A 28 -1.12 -1.21 5.68
N PRO A 29 -0.41 -0.12 5.98
CA PRO A 29 0.49 0.49 5.01
C PRO A 29 1.44 -0.56 4.44
N SER A 30 1.94 -0.32 3.22
CA SER A 30 2.94 -1.17 2.61
C SER A 30 4.24 -1.12 3.43
N TYR A 31 4.82 -2.28 3.69
CA TYR A 31 6.11 -2.41 4.35
C TYR A 31 6.97 -3.47 3.65
N LEU A 32 8.27 -3.49 3.94
CA LEU A 32 9.15 -4.54 3.42
C LEU A 32 8.99 -5.81 4.26
N ASP A 33 8.61 -6.90 3.61
CA ASP A 33 8.65 -8.22 4.23
C ASP A 33 10.11 -8.57 4.59
N LEU A 34 10.37 -8.86 5.86
CA LEU A 34 11.72 -9.12 6.35
C LEU A 34 12.35 -10.40 5.77
N THR A 35 11.53 -11.32 5.25
CA THR A 35 12.01 -12.60 4.71
C THR A 35 12.43 -12.46 3.25
N THR A 36 11.63 -11.76 2.45
CA THR A 36 11.79 -11.65 1.00
C THR A 36 12.41 -10.33 0.56
N ASN A 37 12.43 -9.32 1.44
CA ASN A 37 12.81 -7.94 1.16
C ASN A 37 12.00 -7.31 0.01
N LEU A 38 10.76 -7.76 -0.15
CA LEU A 38 9.81 -7.22 -1.13
C LEU A 38 8.69 -6.47 -0.40
N PRO A 39 8.07 -5.46 -1.04
CA PRO A 39 6.87 -4.84 -0.50
C PRO A 39 5.77 -5.88 -0.23
N CYS A 40 5.10 -5.75 0.91
CA CYS A 40 3.90 -6.48 1.27
C CYS A 40 2.96 -5.59 2.07
N PHE A 41 1.70 -6.00 2.15
CA PHE A 41 0.73 -5.41 3.06
C PHE A 41 -0.22 -6.50 3.55
N THR A 42 -0.85 -6.25 4.70
CA THR A 42 -1.69 -7.23 5.37
C THR A 42 -3.13 -6.73 5.37
N TYR A 43 -4.05 -7.57 4.89
CA TYR A 43 -5.47 -7.44 5.21
C TYR A 43 -5.75 -8.12 6.53
N ALA A 44 -6.32 -7.40 7.49
CA ALA A 44 -6.66 -7.93 8.80
C ALA A 44 -8.09 -7.58 9.21
N THR A 45 -8.78 -8.51 9.88
CA THR A 45 -10.14 -8.28 10.38
C THR A 45 -10.33 -8.99 11.72
N PRO A 46 -11.00 -8.36 12.71
CA PRO A 46 -11.28 -8.99 13.98
C PRO A 46 -12.34 -10.10 13.80
N LEU A 47 -12.15 -11.20 14.51
CA LEU A 47 -13.08 -12.33 14.55
C LEU A 47 -13.86 -12.34 15.85
N TYR A 48 -15.16 -12.58 15.74
CA TYR A 48 -16.08 -12.69 16.86
C TYR A 48 -16.82 -14.02 16.82
N LYS A 49 -16.99 -14.65 17.97
CA LYS A 49 -17.86 -15.81 18.16
C LYS A 49 -18.84 -15.49 19.28
N GLU A 50 -20.13 -15.57 18.99
CA GLU A 50 -21.20 -15.25 19.97
C GLU A 50 -21.01 -13.86 20.61
N GLY A 51 -20.62 -12.87 19.78
CA GLY A 51 -20.35 -11.50 20.23
C GLY A 51 -19.05 -11.31 21.02
N LYS A 52 -18.28 -12.37 21.30
CA LYS A 52 -16.99 -12.29 21.99
C LYS A 52 -15.84 -12.24 20.99
N PHE A 53 -14.93 -11.29 21.17
CA PHE A 53 -13.69 -11.21 20.40
C PHE A 53 -12.82 -12.45 20.65
N ILE A 54 -12.40 -13.12 19.58
CA ILE A 54 -11.58 -14.35 19.67
C ILE A 54 -10.20 -14.22 19.02
N GLY A 55 -9.96 -13.17 18.24
CA GLY A 55 -8.67 -12.93 17.58
C GLY A 55 -8.80 -12.08 16.32
N VAL A 56 -7.72 -12.05 15.54
CA VAL A 56 -7.65 -11.34 14.26
C VAL A 56 -7.25 -12.35 13.18
N LEU A 57 -7.99 -12.38 12.08
CA LEU A 57 -7.55 -13.02 10.84
C LEU A 57 -6.70 -12.01 10.08
N ALA A 58 -5.49 -12.40 9.69
CA ALA A 58 -4.57 -11.57 8.92
C ALA A 58 -4.03 -12.36 7.72
N ILE A 59 -4.02 -11.74 6.55
CA ILE A 59 -3.53 -12.32 5.30
C ILE A 59 -2.54 -11.35 4.67
N ASP A 60 -1.30 -11.80 4.51
CA ASP A 60 -0.27 -11.04 3.81
C ASP A 60 -0.45 -11.20 2.30
N ILE A 61 -0.50 -10.07 1.61
CA ILE A 61 -0.47 -10.01 0.16
C ILE A 61 0.98 -9.76 -0.26
N LEU A 62 1.57 -10.76 -0.90
CA LEU A 62 2.88 -10.61 -1.51
C LEU A 62 2.74 -9.74 -2.75
N VAL A 63 3.34 -8.55 -2.72
CA VAL A 63 3.32 -7.66 -3.88
C VAL A 63 4.18 -8.21 -5.01
N LYS A 64 5.00 -9.25 -4.79
CA LYS A 64 5.83 -9.88 -5.82
C LYS A 64 5.06 -10.23 -7.09
N ASP A 65 3.92 -10.92 -6.96
CA ASP A 65 3.14 -11.36 -8.11
C ASP A 65 2.45 -10.17 -8.78
N LEU A 66 1.90 -9.25 -7.98
CA LEU A 66 1.34 -7.99 -8.48
C LEU A 66 2.39 -7.12 -9.21
N GLN A 67 3.62 -7.11 -8.71
CA GLN A 67 4.75 -6.39 -9.30
C GLN A 67 5.17 -7.01 -10.63
N ARG A 68 5.12 -8.34 -10.76
CA ARG A 68 5.34 -9.02 -12.04
C ARG A 68 4.27 -8.64 -13.07
N GLU A 69 3.01 -8.47 -12.67
CA GLU A 69 1.98 -7.95 -13.56
C GLU A 69 2.31 -6.52 -14.02
N PHE A 70 2.77 -5.66 -13.11
CA PHE A 70 3.18 -4.28 -13.43
C PHE A 70 4.41 -4.20 -14.33
N GLU A 71 5.33 -5.17 -14.30
CA GLU A 71 6.49 -5.18 -15.19
C GLU A 71 6.10 -5.24 -16.69
N ASN A 72 4.90 -5.73 -17.00
CA ASN A 72 4.40 -5.85 -18.38
C ASN A 72 3.41 -4.74 -18.79
N LEU A 73 3.03 -3.86 -17.86
CA LEU A 73 2.10 -2.77 -18.17
C LEU A 73 2.79 -1.66 -18.99
N PRO A 74 2.11 -1.08 -20.00
CA PRO A 74 2.64 0.05 -20.72
C PRO A 74 2.66 1.32 -19.85
N GLY A 75 3.54 2.25 -20.21
CA GLY A 75 3.65 3.54 -19.55
C GLY A 75 4.27 3.48 -18.14
N ARG A 76 4.41 4.65 -17.52
CA ARG A 76 4.88 4.76 -16.14
C ARG A 76 3.68 4.71 -15.20
N THR A 77 3.36 3.51 -14.72
CA THR A 77 2.19 3.23 -13.87
C THR A 77 2.66 2.81 -12.49
N PHE A 78 2.04 3.34 -11.43
CA PHE A 78 2.39 3.01 -10.05
C PHE A 78 1.19 3.15 -9.13
N VAL A 79 1.22 2.47 -7.99
CA VAL A 79 0.17 2.53 -6.97
C VAL A 79 0.79 2.83 -5.61
N PHE A 80 0.17 3.74 -4.87
CA PHE A 80 0.52 4.04 -3.48
C PHE A 80 -0.67 3.87 -2.54
N ASP A 81 -0.35 3.57 -1.29
CA ASP A 81 -1.31 3.40 -0.20
C ASP A 81 -1.77 4.74 0.42
N SER A 82 -2.61 4.66 1.44
CA SER A 82 -3.14 5.82 2.15
C SER A 82 -2.08 6.64 2.91
N GLU A 83 -0.90 6.08 3.15
CA GLU A 83 0.27 6.75 3.72
C GLU A 83 1.26 7.25 2.65
N ASN A 84 0.85 7.25 1.38
CA ASN A 84 1.66 7.66 0.24
C ASN A 84 2.91 6.79 0.01
N SER A 85 2.92 5.53 0.47
CA SER A 85 4.00 4.61 0.16
C SER A 85 3.72 3.87 -1.15
N ILE A 86 4.63 3.98 -2.12
CA ILE A 86 4.52 3.24 -3.39
C ILE A 86 4.89 1.77 -3.13
N PHE A 87 3.99 0.86 -3.46
CA PHE A 87 4.20 -0.57 -3.27
C PHE A 87 4.37 -1.33 -4.58
N VAL A 88 3.83 -0.82 -5.69
CA VAL A 88 3.97 -1.43 -7.01
C VAL A 88 4.15 -0.39 -8.10
N SER A 89 5.00 -0.68 -9.10
CA SER A 89 5.32 0.27 -10.17
C SER A 89 5.92 -0.41 -11.41
N THR A 90 5.62 0.09 -12.61
CA THR A 90 6.33 -0.29 -13.85
C THR A 90 7.79 0.22 -13.83
N ASN A 91 8.08 1.29 -13.09
CA ASN A 91 9.42 1.82 -12.87
C ASN A 91 9.92 1.47 -11.45
N LYS A 92 10.86 0.53 -11.36
CA LYS A 92 11.42 0.02 -10.09
C LYS A 92 12.12 1.09 -9.24
N GLU A 93 12.56 2.20 -9.83
CA GLU A 93 13.15 3.31 -9.08
C GLU A 93 12.16 3.95 -8.09
N LEU A 94 10.85 3.85 -8.37
CA LEU A 94 9.80 4.38 -7.49
C LEU A 94 9.58 3.52 -6.23
N LEU A 95 10.07 2.28 -6.23
CA LEU A 95 9.94 1.35 -5.11
C LEU A 95 11.07 1.52 -4.08
N LYS A 96 12.05 2.38 -4.36
CA LYS A 96 13.15 2.63 -3.44
C LYS A 96 12.62 3.31 -2.18
N PRO A 97 13.08 2.88 -0.98
CA PRO A 97 12.72 3.56 0.26
C PRO A 97 12.99 5.07 0.18
N GLY A 98 12.03 5.87 0.63
CA GLY A 98 12.14 7.33 0.65
C GLY A 98 11.80 8.03 -0.67
N TYR A 99 11.28 7.32 -1.68
CA TYR A 99 10.74 7.99 -2.86
C TYR A 99 9.53 8.87 -2.47
N ASP A 100 9.63 10.18 -2.72
CA ASP A 100 8.56 11.12 -2.39
C ASP A 100 7.50 11.20 -3.51
N VAL A 101 6.33 10.62 -3.25
CA VAL A 101 5.15 10.69 -4.13
C VAL A 101 4.19 11.82 -3.75
N SER A 102 4.47 12.59 -2.69
CA SER A 102 3.61 13.67 -2.20
C SER A 102 3.19 14.70 -3.26
N PRO A 103 4.03 15.11 -4.22
CA PRO A 103 3.62 16.03 -5.29
C PRO A 103 2.48 15.48 -6.17
N VAL A 104 2.44 14.18 -6.37
CA VAL A 104 1.36 13.50 -7.11
C VAL A 104 0.19 13.25 -6.17
N ALA A 105 0.44 12.71 -4.98
CA ALA A 105 -0.59 12.33 -4.03
C ALA A 105 -1.43 13.52 -3.54
N ASN A 106 -0.80 14.68 -3.30
CA ASN A 106 -1.51 15.88 -2.86
C ASN A 106 -2.46 16.41 -3.93
N ILE A 107 -2.06 16.38 -5.20
CA ILE A 107 -2.94 16.80 -6.30
C ILE A 107 -4.05 15.77 -6.52
N ALA A 108 -3.71 14.48 -6.49
CA ALA A 108 -4.66 13.39 -6.71
C ALA A 108 -5.80 13.33 -5.66
N LYS A 109 -5.61 13.90 -4.47
CA LYS A 109 -6.67 14.02 -3.44
C LYS A 109 -7.80 14.95 -3.87
N ASP A 110 -7.48 16.00 -4.62
CA ASP A 110 -8.44 17.04 -5.01
C ASP A 110 -8.99 16.82 -6.44
N LYS A 111 -8.45 15.85 -7.16
CA LYS A 111 -8.83 15.52 -8.53
C LYS A 111 -9.84 14.39 -8.58
N LYS A 112 -10.77 14.47 -9.54
CA LYS A 112 -11.65 13.33 -9.84
C LYS A 112 -10.82 12.21 -10.46
N ASP A 113 -11.30 10.98 -10.31
CA ASP A 113 -10.71 9.83 -10.98
C ASP A 113 -10.59 10.10 -12.49
N TYR A 114 -9.42 9.78 -13.02
CA TYR A 114 -9.03 9.99 -14.42
C TYR A 114 -8.92 11.46 -14.88
N GLU A 115 -9.04 12.42 -13.96
CA GLU A 115 -8.81 13.82 -14.30
C GLU A 115 -7.30 14.11 -14.42
N PRO A 116 -6.84 14.64 -15.55
CA PRO A 116 -5.44 14.96 -15.73
C PRO A 116 -4.96 16.15 -14.93
N PHE A 117 -3.67 16.13 -14.57
CA PHE A 117 -3.01 17.25 -13.90
C PHE A 117 -1.53 17.36 -14.26
N ARG A 118 -0.95 18.53 -14.00
CA ARG A 118 0.50 18.79 -14.13
C ARG A 118 1.14 18.79 -12.75
N TYR A 119 2.37 18.30 -12.65
CA TYR A 119 3.16 18.34 -11.43
C TYR A 119 4.64 18.55 -11.75
N VAL A 120 5.39 19.09 -10.79
CA VAL A 120 6.84 19.18 -10.86
C VAL A 120 7.43 17.97 -10.15
N ARG A 121 8.30 17.21 -10.82
CA ARG A 121 9.00 16.10 -10.18
C ARG A 121 10.12 16.64 -9.28
N PRO A 122 10.14 16.32 -7.97
CA PRO A 122 11.14 16.85 -7.05
C PRO A 122 12.58 16.47 -7.42
N LEU A 123 12.77 15.30 -8.01
CA LEU A 123 14.10 14.77 -8.33
C LEU A 123 14.87 15.63 -9.35
N ASP A 124 14.17 16.16 -10.36
CA ASP A 124 14.81 16.80 -11.53
C ASP A 124 14.19 18.16 -11.91
N GLY A 125 13.17 18.62 -11.18
CA GLY A 125 12.46 19.88 -11.48
C GLY A 125 11.63 19.85 -12.77
N THR A 126 11.51 18.69 -13.43
CA THR A 126 10.80 18.60 -14.71
C THR A 126 9.30 18.71 -14.52
N GLN A 127 8.65 19.46 -15.42
CA GLN A 127 7.20 19.49 -15.53
C GLN A 127 6.71 18.19 -16.17
N ARG A 128 5.79 17.51 -15.49
CA ARG A 128 5.20 16.24 -15.90
C ARG A 128 3.68 16.32 -15.86
N PHE A 129 3.06 15.30 -16.44
CA PHE A 129 1.62 15.12 -16.47
C PHE A 129 1.27 13.82 -15.76
N GLY A 130 0.19 13.83 -14.99
CA GLY A 130 -0.30 12.67 -14.25
C GLY A 130 -1.80 12.52 -14.40
N VAL A 131 -2.26 11.27 -14.29
CA VAL A 131 -3.66 10.89 -14.17
C VAL A 131 -3.73 9.84 -13.06
N CYS A 132 -4.68 9.96 -12.14
CA CYS A 132 -4.84 9.03 -11.04
C CYS A 132 -6.29 8.59 -10.87
N ALA A 133 -6.49 7.44 -10.22
CA ALA A 133 -7.81 6.96 -9.80
C ALA A 133 -7.71 6.24 -8.46
N LYS A 134 -8.75 6.36 -7.64
CA LYS A 134 -8.91 5.61 -6.39
C LYS A 134 -9.23 4.15 -6.69
N VAL A 135 -8.55 3.24 -5.99
CA VAL A 135 -8.76 1.79 -6.09
C VAL A 135 -9.12 1.27 -4.71
N LEU A 136 -10.30 0.67 -4.59
CA LEU A 136 -10.84 0.12 -3.34
C LEU A 136 -10.92 1.11 -2.17
N GLY A 137 -10.91 2.42 -2.43
CA GLY A 137 -10.92 3.48 -1.41
C GLY A 137 -9.60 3.70 -0.68
N GLU A 138 -8.76 2.67 -0.56
CA GLU A 138 -7.51 2.69 0.22
C GLU A 138 -6.26 3.00 -0.61
N TYR A 139 -6.32 2.79 -1.93
CA TYR A 139 -5.17 2.94 -2.81
C TYR A 139 -5.40 3.98 -3.88
N THR A 140 -4.31 4.52 -4.43
CA THR A 140 -4.37 5.42 -5.59
C THR A 140 -3.43 4.89 -6.67
N ALA A 141 -4.00 4.53 -7.82
CA ALA A 141 -3.25 4.13 -9.01
C ALA A 141 -3.04 5.34 -9.90
N CYS A 142 -1.84 5.52 -10.43
CA CYS A 142 -1.48 6.66 -11.25
C CYS A 142 -0.67 6.26 -12.47
N VAL A 143 -0.81 7.05 -13.54
CA VAL A 143 0.06 7.05 -14.73
C VAL A 143 0.67 8.44 -14.87
N GLY A 144 1.98 8.56 -15.09
CA GLY A 144 2.64 9.86 -15.34
C GLY A 144 4.13 9.90 -15.11
#